data_AF-A0A450UN64-F1
#
_entry.id   AF-A0A450UN64-F1
#
_cell.length_a   1.000
_cell.length_b   1.000
_cell.length_c   1.000
_cell.angle_alpha   90.00
_cell.angle_beta   90.00
_cell.angle_gamma   90.00
#
_symmetry.space_group_name_H-M   'P 1'
#
loop_
_entity.id
_entity.type
_entity.pdbx_description
1 polymer ?
#
loop_
_entity_poly.entity_id
_entity_poly.type
_entity_poly.pdbx_seq_one_letter_code
_entity_poly.pdbx_strand_id
1 'polypeptide(L)'
;MKGFFIILGSIALIADVITIGQFVLSGTLFEFWSAPWIASVGFVILLFALGALFFAMAEQEQITKSIFTLLGGGYLLLAILVYAFFAYSQITGSATVSNYFGSLVLLAIVCAIGIGTCSIIDPELLLLPSFAFGFVNLGCILLMLYKYVFMRIDFDGGPFMGEIFVVIIGAGLFLGLYAGADG
;
A
#
# COMPACT_ATOMS: atom_id res chain seq x y z
N MET A 1 29.85 -9.74 -13.83
CA MET A 1 28.79 -10.40 -13.02
C MET A 1 27.92 -9.40 -12.28
N LYS A 2 28.47 -8.41 -11.56
CA LYS A 2 27.67 -7.39 -10.83
C LYS A 2 26.59 -6.68 -11.67
N GLY A 3 26.96 -6.19 -12.86
CA GLY A 3 26.01 -5.55 -13.78
C GLY A 3 24.88 -6.46 -14.27
N PHE A 4 25.12 -7.78 -14.37
CA PHE A 4 24.09 -8.74 -14.77
C PHE A 4 22.99 -8.88 -13.71
N PHE A 5 23.37 -8.97 -12.43
CA PHE A 5 22.41 -9.02 -11.33
C PHE A 5 21.60 -7.72 -11.18
N ILE A 6 22.21 -6.56 -11.42
CA ILE A 6 21.48 -5.27 -11.44
C ILE A 6 20.39 -5.28 -12.53
N ILE A 7 20.71 -5.77 -13.73
CA ILE A 7 19.75 -5.85 -14.82
C ILE A 7 18.62 -6.82 -14.47
N LEU A 8 18.92 -8.01 -13.95
CA LEU A 8 17.90 -8.98 -13.54
C LEU A 8 17.00 -8.43 -12.42
N GLY A 9 17.60 -7.80 -11.41
CA GLY A 9 16.85 -7.15 -10.34
C GLY A 9 15.93 -6.06 -10.89
N SER A 10 16.44 -5.20 -11.76
CA SER A 10 15.65 -4.12 -12.38
C SER A 10 14.48 -4.67 -13.20
N ILE A 11 14.71 -5.74 -13.99
CA ILE A 11 13.65 -6.39 -14.77
C ILE A 11 12.57 -6.97 -13.84
N ALA A 12 12.96 -7.65 -12.76
CA ALA A 12 12.00 -8.22 -11.81
C ALA A 12 11.11 -7.14 -11.20
N LEU A 13 11.69 -5.99 -10.82
CA LEU A 13 10.94 -4.87 -10.25
C LEU A 13 10.07 -4.13 -11.26
N ILE A 14 10.54 -3.96 -12.49
CA ILE A 14 9.70 -3.37 -13.55
C ILE A 14 8.51 -4.30 -13.83
N ALA A 15 8.74 -5.61 -13.89
CA ALA A 15 7.67 -6.59 -14.04
C ALA A 15 6.68 -6.51 -12.88
N ASP A 16 7.17 -6.34 -11.65
CA ASP A 16 6.36 -6.18 -10.45
C ASP A 16 5.42 -4.95 -10.52
N VAL A 17 5.96 -3.78 -10.90
CA VAL A 17 5.16 -2.56 -11.14
C VAL A 17 4.09 -2.79 -12.23
N ILE A 18 4.45 -3.49 -13.30
CA ILE A 18 3.50 -3.84 -14.37
C ILE A 18 2.42 -4.79 -13.84
N THR A 19 2.77 -5.79 -13.03
CA THR A 19 1.81 -6.73 -12.43
C THR A 19 0.82 -6.00 -11.53
N ILE A 20 1.29 -5.07 -10.69
CA ILE A 20 0.40 -4.22 -9.88
C ILE A 20 -0.52 -3.40 -10.77
N GLY A 21 0.02 -2.74 -11.79
CA GLY A 21 -0.77 -1.93 -12.73
C GLY A 21 -1.84 -2.76 -13.43
N GLN A 22 -1.50 -3.96 -13.90
CA GLN A 22 -2.45 -4.90 -14.49
C GLN A 22 -3.49 -5.36 -13.49
N PHE A 23 -3.09 -5.70 -12.27
CA PHE A 23 -3.98 -6.17 -11.22
C PHE A 23 -5.06 -5.14 -10.85
N VAL A 24 -4.71 -3.85 -10.88
CA VAL A 24 -5.65 -2.75 -10.69
C VAL A 24 -6.53 -2.54 -11.93
N LEU A 25 -5.93 -2.47 -13.12
CA LEU A 25 -6.64 -2.14 -14.37
C LEU A 25 -7.56 -3.25 -14.87
N SER A 26 -7.25 -4.51 -14.59
CA SER A 26 -8.09 -5.66 -14.97
C SER A 26 -9.34 -5.80 -14.11
N GLY A 27 -9.43 -5.04 -13.01
CA GLY A 27 -10.45 -5.22 -12.00
C GLY A 27 -10.26 -6.48 -11.15
N THR A 28 -9.18 -7.24 -11.35
CA THR A 28 -8.90 -8.45 -10.58
C THR A 28 -8.79 -8.15 -9.08
N LEU A 29 -8.36 -6.94 -8.69
CA LEU A 29 -8.44 -6.43 -7.31
C LEU A 29 -9.79 -6.70 -6.61
N PHE A 30 -10.89 -6.56 -7.36
CA PHE A 30 -12.26 -6.69 -6.87
C PHE A 30 -12.77 -8.14 -6.81
N GLU A 31 -12.00 -9.07 -7.36
CA GLU A 31 -12.27 -10.51 -7.35
C GLU A 31 -11.54 -11.20 -6.19
N PHE A 32 -11.75 -10.70 -4.96
CA PHE A 32 -11.05 -11.24 -3.78
C PHE A 32 -11.21 -12.75 -3.69
N TRP A 33 -10.09 -13.44 -3.44
CA TRP A 33 -10.00 -14.89 -3.34
C TRP A 33 -10.20 -15.67 -4.65
N SER A 34 -10.31 -14.99 -5.79
CA SER A 34 -10.25 -15.67 -7.09
C SER A 34 -8.83 -16.19 -7.37
N ALA A 35 -8.71 -17.25 -8.18
CA ALA A 35 -7.40 -17.75 -8.59
C ALA A 35 -6.53 -16.68 -9.29
N PRO A 36 -7.08 -15.82 -10.19
CA PRO A 36 -6.36 -14.67 -10.72
C PRO A 36 -5.87 -13.69 -9.65
N TRP A 37 -6.67 -13.43 -8.62
CA TRP A 37 -6.29 -12.52 -7.52
C TRP A 37 -5.12 -13.09 -6.71
N ILE A 38 -5.21 -14.35 -6.32
CA ILE A 38 -4.15 -15.04 -5.54
C ILE A 38 -2.86 -15.10 -6.35
N ALA A 39 -2.95 -15.43 -7.64
CA ALA A 39 -1.80 -15.46 -8.53
C ALA A 39 -1.14 -14.08 -8.64
N SER A 40 -1.92 -13.02 -8.82
CA SER A 40 -1.41 -11.64 -8.94
C SER A 40 -0.66 -11.22 -7.68
N VAL A 41 -1.24 -11.45 -6.50
CA VAL A 41 -0.59 -11.18 -5.21
C VAL A 41 0.69 -12.01 -5.04
N GLY A 42 0.64 -13.29 -5.38
CA GLY A 42 1.81 -14.18 -5.32
C GLY A 42 2.94 -13.69 -6.23
N PHE A 43 2.62 -13.23 -7.45
CA PHE A 43 3.60 -12.67 -8.38
C PHE A 43 4.22 -11.38 -7.84
N VAL A 44 3.43 -10.48 -7.24
CA VAL A 44 3.98 -9.23 -6.66
C VAL A 44 5.02 -9.55 -5.59
N ILE A 45 4.68 -10.42 -4.63
CA ILE A 45 5.58 -10.80 -3.54
C ILE A 45 6.83 -11.51 -4.10
N LEU A 46 6.65 -12.44 -5.04
CA LEU A 46 7.74 -13.21 -5.61
C LEU A 46 8.70 -12.34 -6.43
N LEU A 47 8.18 -11.46 -7.28
CA LEU A 47 8.98 -10.58 -8.13
C LEU A 47 9.74 -9.56 -7.30
N PHE A 48 9.10 -8.99 -6.27
CA PHE A 48 9.78 -8.14 -5.30
C PHE A 48 10.93 -8.89 -4.60
N ALA A 49 10.67 -10.09 -4.08
CA ALA A 49 11.69 -10.89 -3.38
C ALA A 49 12.87 -11.27 -4.30
N LEU A 50 12.60 -11.68 -5.54
CA LEU A 50 13.62 -11.99 -6.53
C LEU A 50 14.43 -10.74 -6.92
N GLY A 51 13.75 -9.61 -7.12
CA GLY A 51 14.40 -8.33 -7.37
C GLY A 51 15.36 -7.97 -6.25
N ALA A 52 14.88 -8.00 -5.01
CA ALA A 52 15.67 -7.71 -3.83
C ALA A 52 16.87 -8.64 -3.68
N LEU A 53 16.68 -9.95 -3.93
CA LEU A 53 17.76 -10.94 -3.91
C LEU A 53 18.85 -10.63 -4.94
N PHE A 54 18.47 -10.30 -6.18
CA PHE A 54 19.46 -9.98 -7.21
C PHE A 54 20.22 -8.70 -6.89
N PHE A 55 19.58 -7.67 -6.33
CA PHE A 55 20.28 -6.46 -5.89
C PHE A 55 21.21 -6.71 -4.71
N ALA A 56 20.85 -7.60 -3.79
CA ALA A 56 21.75 -8.02 -2.71
C ALA A 56 23.00 -8.71 -3.27
N MET A 57 22.85 -9.57 -4.29
CA MET A 57 23.96 -10.26 -4.96
C MET A 57 24.82 -9.36 -5.85
N ALA A 58 24.33 -8.18 -6.24
CA ALA A 58 25.08 -7.24 -7.07
C ALA A 58 26.24 -6.55 -6.33
N GLU A 59 26.21 -6.52 -4.99
CA GLU A 59 27.21 -5.87 -4.12
C GLU A 59 27.54 -4.42 -4.55
N GLN A 60 26.53 -3.65 -4.99
CA GLN A 60 26.67 -2.24 -5.32
C GLN A 60 25.76 -1.40 -4.43
N GLU A 61 26.25 -1.14 -3.23
CA GLU A 61 25.48 -0.52 -2.14
C GLU A 61 24.77 0.77 -2.58
N GLN A 62 25.44 1.67 -3.30
CA GLN A 62 24.86 2.96 -3.69
C GLN A 62 23.75 2.85 -4.74
N ILE A 63 23.91 1.96 -5.74
CA ILE A 63 22.86 1.71 -6.75
C ILE A 63 21.68 0.99 -6.10
N THR A 64 21.95 -0.02 -5.29
CA THR A 64 20.92 -0.76 -4.55
C THR A 64 20.11 0.17 -3.64
N LYS A 65 20.76 1.04 -2.86
CA LYS A 65 20.08 2.05 -2.02
C LYS A 65 19.20 2.97 -2.86
N SER A 66 19.71 3.50 -3.97
CA SER A 66 18.95 4.42 -4.83
C SER A 66 17.69 3.75 -5.41
N ILE A 67 17.82 2.52 -5.88
CA ILE A 67 16.69 1.75 -6.45
C ILE A 67 15.67 1.40 -5.38
N PHE A 68 16.11 0.91 -4.21
CA PHE A 68 15.20 0.55 -3.14
C PHE A 68 14.51 1.79 -2.56
N THR A 69 15.15 2.96 -2.55
CA THR A 69 14.53 4.23 -2.13
C THR A 69 13.38 4.60 -3.07
N LEU A 70 13.63 4.51 -4.39
CA LEU A 70 12.61 4.76 -5.41
C LEU A 70 11.42 3.79 -5.26
N LEU A 71 11.70 2.50 -5.07
CA LEU A 71 10.68 1.47 -4.89
C LEU A 71 9.89 1.67 -3.61
N GLY A 72 10.57 1.87 -2.49
CA GLY A 72 9.93 2.05 -1.19
C GLY A 72 9.01 3.25 -1.21
N GLY A 73 9.49 4.38 -1.76
CA GLY A 73 8.65 5.56 -2.00
C GLY A 73 7.47 5.27 -2.93
N GLY A 74 7.68 4.53 -4.02
CA GLY A 74 6.62 4.12 -4.95
C GLY A 74 5.55 3.23 -4.32
N TYR A 75 5.97 2.25 -3.51
CA TYR A 75 5.09 1.34 -2.78
C TYR A 75 4.31 2.07 -1.67
N LEU A 76 4.94 3.00 -0.96
CA LEU A 76 4.25 3.84 0.03
C LEU A 76 3.26 4.80 -0.63
N LEU A 77 3.61 5.39 -1.77
CA LEU A 77 2.68 6.21 -2.55
C LEU A 77 1.47 5.38 -3.00
N LEU A 78 1.70 4.17 -3.50
CA LEU A 78 0.63 3.25 -3.86
C LEU A 78 -0.22 2.87 -2.65
N ALA A 79 0.39 2.64 -1.50
CA ALA A 79 -0.32 2.35 -0.25
C ALA A 79 -1.25 3.50 0.17
N ILE A 80 -0.79 4.75 0.05
CA ILE A 80 -1.61 5.94 0.31
C ILE A 80 -2.80 6.00 -0.65
N LEU A 81 -2.58 5.74 -1.95
CA LEU A 81 -3.66 5.73 -2.95
C LEU A 81 -4.68 4.61 -2.70
N VAL A 82 -4.21 3.40 -2.38
CA VAL A 82 -5.06 2.25 -2.04
C VAL A 82 -5.86 2.56 -0.79
N TYR A 83 -5.24 3.13 0.25
CA TYR A 83 -5.93 3.51 1.48
C TYR A 83 -6.98 4.59 1.23
N ALA A 84 -6.65 5.65 0.47
CA ALA A 84 -7.60 6.70 0.14
C ALA A 84 -8.81 6.16 -0.64
N PHE A 85 -8.58 5.32 -1.65
CA PHE A 85 -9.63 4.69 -2.42
C PHE A 85 -10.49 3.75 -1.57
N PHE A 86 -9.84 2.91 -0.76
CA PHE A 86 -10.49 1.99 0.16
C PHE A 86 -11.40 2.73 1.14
N ALA A 87 -10.87 3.78 1.76
CA ALA A 87 -11.59 4.60 2.72
C ALA A 87 -12.77 5.32 2.10
N TYR A 88 -12.56 5.94 0.94
CA TYR A 88 -13.62 6.60 0.18
C TYR A 88 -14.75 5.62 -0.13
N SER A 89 -14.42 4.45 -0.70
CA SER A 89 -15.42 3.46 -1.10
C SER A 89 -16.23 2.91 0.10
N GLN A 90 -15.57 2.75 1.24
CA GLN A 90 -16.24 2.34 2.48
C GLN A 90 -17.21 3.42 2.98
N ILE A 91 -16.77 4.68 3.02
CA ILE A 91 -17.59 5.79 3.53
C ILE A 91 -18.77 6.09 2.59
N THR A 92 -18.59 6.02 1.27
CA THR A 92 -19.67 6.23 0.30
C THR A 92 -20.62 5.04 0.17
N GLY A 93 -20.33 3.91 0.82
CA GLY A 93 -21.16 2.70 0.76
C GLY A 93 -21.08 1.94 -0.56
N SER A 94 -20.05 2.19 -1.37
CA SER A 94 -19.80 1.46 -2.64
C SER A 94 -18.95 0.20 -2.43
N ALA A 95 -18.39 0.02 -1.24
CA ALA A 95 -17.56 -1.14 -0.94
C ALA A 95 -18.42 -2.41 -0.78
N THR A 96 -18.19 -3.39 -1.66
CA THR A 96 -18.63 -4.77 -1.41
C THR A 96 -17.69 -5.44 -0.42
N VAL A 97 -18.15 -6.52 0.23
CA VAL A 97 -17.30 -7.33 1.14
C VAL A 97 -16.01 -7.79 0.45
N SER A 98 -16.11 -8.22 -0.82
CA SER A 98 -14.96 -8.61 -1.64
C SER A 98 -13.96 -7.46 -1.79
N ASN A 99 -14.45 -6.28 -2.17
CA ASN A 99 -13.61 -5.09 -2.39
C ASN A 99 -12.95 -4.64 -1.09
N TYR A 100 -13.66 -4.75 0.03
CA TYR A 100 -13.14 -4.39 1.35
C TYR A 100 -11.93 -5.25 1.71
N PHE A 101 -12.07 -6.59 1.69
CA PHE A 101 -10.98 -7.49 2.04
C PHE A 101 -9.84 -7.47 1.01
N GLY A 102 -10.17 -7.38 -0.29
CA GLY A 102 -9.17 -7.26 -1.36
C GLY A 102 -8.30 -6.03 -1.19
N SER A 103 -8.90 -4.87 -0.91
CA SER A 103 -8.15 -3.62 -0.70
C SER A 103 -7.34 -3.66 0.60
N LEU A 104 -7.88 -4.24 1.66
CA LEU A 104 -7.18 -4.36 2.95
C LEU A 104 -5.93 -5.25 2.86
N VAL A 105 -6.03 -6.40 2.18
CA VAL A 105 -4.87 -7.27 1.98
C VAL A 105 -3.84 -6.61 1.05
N LEU A 106 -4.29 -5.97 -0.03
CA LEU A 106 -3.37 -5.24 -0.90
C LEU A 106 -2.63 -4.15 -0.11
N LEU A 107 -3.36 -3.33 0.67
CA LEU A 107 -2.81 -2.29 1.53
C LEU A 107 -1.74 -2.87 2.46
N ALA A 108 -2.02 -4.00 3.12
CA ALA A 108 -1.06 -4.65 4.01
C ALA A 108 0.23 -5.06 3.26
N ILE A 109 0.12 -5.60 2.05
CA ILE A 109 1.26 -6.01 1.23
C ILE A 109 2.10 -4.80 0.79
N VAL A 110 1.46 -3.79 0.21
CA VAL A 110 2.19 -2.61 -0.29
C VAL A 110 2.80 -1.79 0.85
N CYS A 111 2.14 -1.74 2.01
CA CYS A 111 2.72 -1.18 3.23
C CYS A 111 3.92 -2.02 3.70
N ALA A 112 3.81 -3.34 3.80
CA ALA A 112 4.90 -4.18 4.27
C ALA A 112 6.16 -4.03 3.39
N ILE A 113 5.98 -4.01 2.06
CA ILE A 113 7.07 -3.81 1.11
C ILE A 113 7.64 -2.39 1.22
N GLY A 114 6.78 -1.36 1.18
CA GLY A 114 7.19 0.04 1.23
C GLY A 114 7.90 0.43 2.53
N ILE A 115 7.34 0.00 3.67
CA ILE A 115 7.92 0.22 4.99
C ILE A 115 9.23 -0.54 5.12
N GLY A 116 9.23 -1.84 4.81
CA GLY A 116 10.42 -2.68 4.95
C GLY A 116 11.60 -2.15 4.13
N THR A 117 11.35 -1.72 2.89
CA THR A 117 12.40 -1.14 2.03
C THR A 117 12.92 0.18 2.56
N CYS A 118 12.05 1.11 2.95
CA CYS A 118 12.48 2.41 3.47
C CYS A 118 13.21 2.27 4.81
N SER A 119 12.69 1.48 5.76
CA SER A 119 13.32 1.25 7.07
C SER A 119 14.72 0.65 6.98
N ILE A 120 15.00 -0.16 5.96
CA ILE A 120 16.33 -0.75 5.76
C ILE A 120 17.34 0.29 5.21
N ILE A 121 16.88 1.25 4.42
CA ILE A 121 17.77 2.22 3.77
C ILE A 121 17.98 3.46 4.65
N ASP A 122 16.87 4.10 5.00
CA ASP A 122 16.80 5.37 5.71
C ASP A 122 15.39 5.52 6.30
N PRO A 123 15.23 5.30 7.62
CA PRO A 123 13.96 5.41 8.31
C PRO A 123 13.30 6.79 8.17
N GLU A 124 14.06 7.88 7.98
CA GLU A 124 13.51 9.23 7.82
C GLU A 124 12.58 9.34 6.60
N LEU A 125 12.76 8.46 5.60
CA LEU A 125 11.89 8.37 4.43
C LEU A 125 10.43 8.01 4.77
N LEU A 126 10.18 7.44 5.95
CA LEU A 126 8.82 7.12 6.42
C LEU A 126 8.05 8.34 6.92
N LEU A 127 8.74 9.44 7.23
CA LEU A 127 8.13 10.61 7.84
C LEU A 127 7.10 11.27 6.91
N LEU A 128 7.45 11.50 5.65
CA LEU A 128 6.55 12.12 4.68
C LEU A 128 5.28 11.25 4.42
N PRO A 129 5.40 9.94 4.15
CA PRO A 129 4.26 9.02 4.08
C PRO A 129 3.39 9.02 5.33
N SER A 130 3.98 9.13 6.53
CA SER A 130 3.20 9.19 7.78
C SER A 130 2.20 10.35 7.74
N PHE A 131 2.64 11.56 7.40
CA PHE A 131 1.78 12.73 7.29
C PHE A 131 0.72 12.57 6.21
N ALA A 132 1.07 11.96 5.07
CA ALA A 132 0.11 11.68 4.01
C ALA A 132 -1.03 10.76 4.49
N PHE A 133 -0.71 9.67 5.20
CA PHE A 133 -1.74 8.84 5.83
C PHE A 133 -2.58 9.62 6.85
N GLY A 134 -1.95 10.48 7.66
CA GLY A 134 -2.65 11.36 8.60
C GLY A 134 -3.63 12.31 7.91
N PHE A 135 -3.24 12.94 6.80
CA PHE A 135 -4.10 13.83 6.03
C PHE A 135 -5.27 13.09 5.37
N VAL A 136 -5.01 11.93 4.76
CA VAL A 136 -6.08 11.10 4.19
C VAL A 136 -7.06 10.68 5.28
N ASN A 137 -6.56 10.27 6.45
CA ASN A 137 -7.40 9.87 7.58
C ASN A 137 -8.25 11.04 8.13
N LEU A 138 -7.68 12.25 8.21
CA LEU A 138 -8.43 13.46 8.55
C LEU A 138 -9.55 13.74 7.52
N GLY A 139 -9.25 13.58 6.23
CA GLY A 139 -10.24 13.67 5.17
C GLY A 139 -11.38 12.66 5.34
N CYS A 140 -11.07 11.43 5.75
CA CYS A 140 -12.06 10.40 6.05
C CYS A 140 -12.99 10.81 7.19
N ILE A 141 -12.44 11.34 8.28
CA ILE A 141 -13.22 11.85 9.41
C ILE A 141 -14.16 12.98 8.97
N LEU A 142 -13.67 13.93 8.16
CA LEU A 142 -14.50 15.01 7.62
C LEU A 142 -15.62 14.49 6.72
N LEU A 143 -15.36 13.48 5.89
CA LEU A 143 -16.37 12.85 5.05
C LEU A 143 -17.42 12.09 5.88
N MET A 144 -17.02 11.39 6.94
CA MET A 144 -17.95 10.74 7.86
C MET A 144 -18.83 11.77 8.59
N LEU A 145 -18.24 12.89 9.06
CA LEU A 145 -18.99 13.99 9.66
C LEU A 145 -20.00 14.56 8.66
N TYR A 146 -19.59 14.80 7.42
CA TYR A 146 -20.47 15.24 6.35
C TYR A 146 -21.65 14.27 6.14
N LYS A 147 -21.35 12.96 6.04
CA LYS A 147 -22.33 11.90 5.84
C LYS A 147 -23.38 11.82 6.94
N TYR A 148 -22.97 11.79 8.20
CA TYR A 148 -23.91 11.56 9.32
C TYR A 148 -24.54 12.84 9.87
N VAL A 149 -23.80 13.96 9.90
CA VAL A 149 -24.29 15.21 10.50
C VAL A 149 -25.08 16.03 9.49
N PHE A 150 -24.56 16.19 8.27
CA PHE A 150 -25.12 17.11 7.28
C PHE A 150 -26.10 16.41 6.34
N MET A 151 -25.73 15.24 5.82
CA MET A 151 -26.61 14.46 4.94
C MET A 151 -27.66 13.65 5.71
N ARG A 152 -27.52 13.53 7.04
CA ARG A 152 -28.44 12.80 7.94
C ARG A 152 -28.74 11.38 7.46
N ILE A 153 -27.72 10.70 6.92
CA ILE A 153 -27.84 9.28 6.59
C ILE A 153 -28.06 8.50 7.89
N ASP A 154 -29.06 7.63 7.88
CA ASP A 154 -29.36 6.78 9.03
C ASP A 154 -28.17 5.93 9.43
N PHE A 155 -28.02 5.76 10.74
CA PHE A 155 -26.92 5.01 11.30
C PHE A 155 -27.18 3.51 11.18
N ASP A 156 -26.47 2.87 10.26
CA ASP A 156 -26.36 1.41 10.20
C ASP A 156 -25.04 0.97 10.85
N GLY A 157 -25.15 0.12 11.87
CA GLY A 157 -24.01 -0.35 12.65
C GLY A 157 -22.99 -1.12 11.82
N GLY A 158 -23.40 -1.85 10.79
CA GLY A 158 -22.48 -2.62 9.95
C GLY A 158 -21.50 -1.72 9.17
N PRO A 159 -22.00 -0.86 8.26
CA PRO A 159 -21.18 0.08 7.50
C PRO A 159 -20.35 1.00 8.40
N PHE A 160 -20.95 1.52 9.49
CA PHE A 160 -20.25 2.41 10.41
C PHE A 160 -19.05 1.75 11.09
N MET A 161 -19.17 0.48 11.49
CA MET A 161 -18.04 -0.26 12.04
C MET A 161 -16.89 -0.37 11.04
N GLY A 162 -17.19 -0.64 9.76
CA GLY A 162 -16.18 -0.66 8.70
C GLY A 162 -15.50 0.69 8.51
N GLU A 163 -16.24 1.80 8.61
CA GLU A 163 -15.69 3.16 8.55
C GLU A 163 -14.77 3.47 9.74
N ILE A 164 -15.15 3.05 10.96
CA ILE A 164 -14.27 3.16 12.13
C ILE A 164 -12.98 2.37 11.91
N PHE A 165 -13.06 1.14 11.38
CA PHE A 165 -11.87 0.33 11.11
C PHE A 165 -10.92 1.02 10.14
N VAL A 166 -11.44 1.64 9.08
CA VAL A 166 -10.65 2.44 8.13
C VAL A 166 -9.92 3.58 8.85
N VAL A 167 -10.59 4.28 9.77
CA VAL A 167 -9.99 5.39 10.53
C VAL A 167 -8.90 4.89 11.49
N ILE A 168 -9.13 3.76 12.14
CA ILE A 168 -8.14 3.10 13.02
C ILE A 168 -6.90 2.69 12.23
N ILE A 169 -7.08 2.10 11.04
CA ILE A 169 -5.97 1.73 10.15
C ILE A 169 -5.15 2.97 9.77
N GLY A 170 -5.81 4.06 9.36
CA GLY A 170 -5.11 5.30 9.00
C GLY A 170 -4.34 5.92 10.16
N ALA A 171 -4.94 5.94 11.36
CA ALA A 171 -4.27 6.43 12.56
C ALA A 171 -3.09 5.54 12.95
N GLY A 172 -3.25 4.22 12.85
CA GLY A 172 -2.19 3.24 13.10
C GLY A 172 -1.02 3.39 12.12
N LEU A 173 -1.29 3.60 10.83
CA LEU A 173 -0.26 3.85 9.82
C LEU A 173 0.44 5.18 10.07
N PHE A 174 -0.28 6.25 10.40
CA PHE A 174 0.35 7.53 10.77
C PHE A 174 1.29 7.36 11.96
N LEU A 175 0.80 6.83 13.09
CA LEU A 175 1.59 6.68 14.31
C LEU A 175 2.76 5.70 14.12
N GLY A 176 2.51 4.57 13.46
CA GLY A 176 3.53 3.55 13.23
C GLY A 176 4.66 4.03 12.33
N LEU A 177 4.34 4.75 11.25
CA LEU A 177 5.35 5.31 10.35
C LEU A 177 6.10 6.47 10.99
N TYR A 178 5.40 7.34 11.71
CA TYR A 178 6.02 8.47 12.42
C TYR A 178 7.00 7.97 13.48
N ALA A 179 6.58 7.03 14.33
CA ALA A 179 7.45 6.42 15.33
C ALA A 179 8.61 5.64 14.71
N GLY A 180 8.40 5.01 13.55
CA GLY A 180 9.44 4.31 12.81
C GLY A 180 10.46 5.24 12.14
N ALA A 181 10.15 6.53 11.95
CA ALA A 181 11.08 7.52 11.43
C ALA A 181 11.96 8.16 12.52
N ASP A 182 11.47 8.21 13.76
CA ASP A 182 12.14 8.84 14.91
C ASP A 182 13.09 7.90 15.68
N GLY A 183 13.15 6.60 15.33
CA GLY A 183 13.91 5.55 16.02
C GLY A 183 15.11 5.03 15.25
#